data_AF-A0A8T5UDW1-F1
#
_entry.id   AF-A0A8T5UDW1-F1
#
_cell.length_a   1.000
_cell.length_b   1.000
_cell.length_c   1.000
_cell.angle_alpha   90.00
_cell.angle_beta   90.00
_cell.angle_gamma   90.00
#
_symmetry.space_group_name_H-M   'P 1'
#
loop_
_entity.id
_entity.type
_entity.pdbx_description
1 polymer ?
#
loop_
_entity_poly.entity_id
_entity_poly.type
_entity_poly.pdbx_seq_one_letter_code
_entity_poly.pdbx_strand_id
1 'polypeptide(L)'
;SKVNFMVEMMERQSSLMEIILMFSVMISIFGLVSNMFAIMLERKFEIGILRSMGMKTRNVRNMFLIESLILLLSAGTMGTFIGTYCGYLLETNMALMTELPANFILPVESILRVFAISIAIGFVGMYFILMRLSRQSIMDIFRQTF
;
A
#
# COMPACT_ATOMS: atom_id res chain seq x y z
N SER A 1 41.13 -8.34 -13.48
CA SER A 1 40.44 -9.64 -13.42
C SER A 1 39.00 -9.43 -13.91
N LYS A 2 38.53 -10.19 -14.92
CA LYS A 2 37.16 -10.05 -15.48
C LYS A 2 36.06 -10.21 -14.43
N VAL A 3 36.35 -10.94 -13.35
CA VAL A 3 35.45 -11.16 -12.21
C VAL A 3 35.18 -9.87 -11.45
N ASN A 4 36.22 -9.07 -11.16
CA ASN A 4 36.05 -7.79 -10.45
C ASN A 4 35.25 -6.78 -11.28
N PHE A 5 35.41 -6.79 -12.61
CA PHE A 5 34.62 -5.93 -13.51
C PHE A 5 33.14 -6.33 -13.55
N MET A 6 32.81 -7.63 -13.53
CA MET A 6 31.41 -8.07 -13.44
C MET A 6 30.79 -7.76 -12.08
N VAL A 7 31.54 -7.93 -10.98
CA VAL A 7 31.07 -7.58 -9.63
C VAL A 7 30.78 -6.08 -9.54
N GLU A 8 31.68 -5.24 -10.04
CA GLU A 8 31.50 -3.79 -10.06
C GLU A 8 30.31 -3.36 -10.93
N MET A 9 30.06 -4.06 -12.06
CA MET A 9 28.88 -3.81 -12.90
C MET A 9 27.56 -4.23 -12.22
N MET A 10 27.55 -5.36 -11.48
CA MET A 10 26.39 -5.81 -10.71
C MET A 10 26.09 -4.89 -9.52
N GLU A 11 27.11 -4.46 -8.78
CA GLU A 11 26.97 -3.50 -7.68
C GLU A 11 26.43 -2.15 -8.19
N ARG A 12 26.93 -1.68 -9.33
CA ARG A 12 26.43 -0.46 -9.97
C ARG A 12 24.96 -0.56 -10.35
N GLN A 13 24.53 -1.70 -10.91
CA GLN A 13 23.12 -1.93 -11.25
C GLN A 13 22.24 -2.00 -10.00
N SER A 14 22.68 -2.71 -8.95
CA SER A 14 21.94 -2.82 -7.69
C SER A 14 21.76 -1.46 -7.02
N SER A 15 22.83 -0.65 -6.95
CA SER A 15 22.78 0.67 -6.33
C SER A 15 21.80 1.62 -7.03
N LEU A 16 21.73 1.59 -8.37
CA LEU A 16 20.78 2.40 -9.13
C LEU A 16 19.33 2.00 -8.84
N MET A 17 19.04 0.70 -8.78
CA MET A 17 17.70 0.19 -8.47
C MET A 17 17.27 0.56 -7.05
N GLU A 18 18.21 0.53 -6.09
CA GLU A 18 17.93 0.90 -4.70
C GLU A 18 17.57 2.38 -4.56
N ILE A 19 18.28 3.27 -5.27
CA ILE A 19 17.97 4.70 -5.32
C ILE A 19 16.57 4.93 -5.90
N ILE A 20 16.24 4.30 -7.03
CA ILE A 20 14.91 4.43 -7.66
C ILE A 20 13.82 3.91 -6.72
N LEU A 21 14.07 2.81 -6.02
CA LEU A 21 13.14 2.23 -5.04
C LEU A 21 12.87 3.22 -3.90
N MET A 22 13.90 3.87 -3.36
CA MET A 22 13.74 4.91 -2.34
C MET A 22 12.87 6.07 -2.83
N PHE A 23 13.12 6.58 -4.04
CA PHE A 23 12.29 7.65 -4.62
C PHE A 23 10.85 7.21 -4.86
N SER A 24 10.64 5.99 -5.35
CA SER A 24 9.31 5.41 -5.55
C SER A 24 8.51 5.34 -4.24
N VAL A 25 9.16 4.87 -3.16
CA VAL A 25 8.54 4.83 -1.83
C VAL A 25 8.20 6.24 -1.33
N MET A 26 9.11 7.22 -1.51
CA MET A 26 8.82 8.60 -1.12
C MET A 26 7.60 9.16 -1.84
N ILE A 27 7.56 9.05 -3.18
CA ILE A 27 6.42 9.54 -3.98
C ILE A 27 5.12 8.84 -3.57
N SER A 28 5.18 7.53 -3.30
CA SER A 28 4.03 6.76 -2.82
C SER A 28 3.51 7.30 -1.49
N ILE A 29 4.39 7.60 -0.53
CA ILE A 29 4.00 8.17 0.76
C ILE A 29 3.33 9.54 0.58
N PHE A 30 3.88 10.42 -0.27
CA PHE A 30 3.24 11.71 -0.55
C PHE A 30 1.84 11.55 -1.16
N GLY A 31 1.69 10.62 -2.10
CA GLY A 31 0.40 10.29 -2.69
C GLY A 31 -0.60 9.78 -1.64
N LEU A 32 -0.16 8.88 -0.75
CA LEU A 32 -0.97 8.36 0.34
C LEU A 32 -1.42 9.47 1.29
N VAL A 33 -0.52 10.37 1.68
CA VAL A 33 -0.84 11.50 2.57
C VAL A 33 -1.86 12.43 1.92
N SER A 34 -1.66 12.78 0.64
CA SER A 34 -2.58 13.65 -0.10
C SER A 34 -3.98 13.03 -0.20
N ASN A 35 -4.06 11.74 -0.54
CA ASN A 35 -5.33 11.03 -0.61
C ASN A 35 -6.01 10.92 0.76
N MET A 36 -5.23 10.67 1.82
CA MET A 36 -5.74 10.57 3.19
C MET A 36 -6.37 11.88 3.67
N PHE A 37 -5.80 13.04 3.30
CA PHE A 37 -6.39 14.34 3.62
C PHE A 37 -7.76 14.53 2.96
N ALA A 38 -7.91 14.16 1.69
CA ALA A 38 -9.19 14.24 0.98
C ALA A 38 -10.25 13.35 1.64
N ILE A 39 -9.93 12.06 1.83
CA ILE A 39 -10.83 11.07 2.45
C ILE A 39 -11.22 11.47 3.88
N MET A 40 -10.31 12.08 4.64
CA MET A 40 -10.61 12.54 6.00
C MET A 40 -11.74 13.58 6.04
N LEU A 41 -11.81 14.48 5.07
CA LEU A 41 -12.85 15.51 5.02
C LEU A 41 -14.21 14.88 4.73
N GLU A 42 -14.28 13.99 3.74
CA GLU A 42 -15.50 13.28 3.33
C GLU A 42 -16.05 12.40 4.47
N ARG A 43 -15.18 11.56 5.07
CA ARG A 43 -15.60 10.63 6.14
C ARG A 43 -16.09 11.34 7.40
N LYS A 44 -15.58 12.53 7.72
CA LYS A 44 -16.08 13.32 8.85
C LYS A 44 -17.55 13.70 8.67
N PHE A 45 -17.94 14.06 7.45
CA PHE A 45 -19.31 14.40 7.11
C PHE A 45 -20.24 13.18 7.16
N GLU A 46 -19.82 12.05 6.59
CA GLU A 46 -20.57 10.79 6.63
C GLU A 46 -20.84 10.33 8.08
N ILE A 47 -19.82 10.35 8.94
CA ILE A 47 -19.98 9.97 10.36
C ILE A 47 -20.96 10.91 11.07
N GLY A 48 -20.96 12.21 10.72
CA GLY A 48 -21.92 13.18 11.23
C GLY A 48 -23.37 12.82 10.88
N ILE A 49 -23.62 12.44 9.62
CA ILE A 49 -24.95 12.01 9.13
C ILE A 49 -25.38 10.69 9.79
N LEU A 50 -24.49 9.70 9.89
CA LEU A 50 -24.82 8.42 10.53
C LEU A 50 -25.18 8.60 12.01
N ARG A 51 -24.50 9.52 12.71
CA ARG A 51 -24.80 9.85 14.10
C ARG A 51 -26.10 10.63 14.27
N SER A 52 -26.49 11.50 13.34
CA SER A 52 -27.79 12.19 13.40
C SER A 52 -28.97 11.23 13.17
N MET A 53 -28.75 10.15 12.42
CA MET A 53 -29.70 9.03 12.29
C MET A 53 -29.69 8.06 13.50
N GLY A 54 -28.97 8.38 14.57
CA GLY A 54 -28.98 7.60 15.82
C GLY A 54 -28.07 6.38 15.84
N MET A 55 -27.15 6.21 14.87
CA MET A 55 -26.21 5.09 14.91
C MET A 55 -25.23 5.21 16.08
N LYS A 56 -25.09 4.10 16.82
CA LYS A 56 -24.09 3.97 17.89
C LYS A 56 -22.68 4.01 17.30
N THR A 57 -21.76 4.70 17.96
CA THR A 57 -20.33 4.83 17.55
C THR A 57 -19.65 3.48 17.31
N ARG A 58 -20.04 2.43 18.05
CA ARG A 58 -19.52 1.06 17.87
C ARG A 58 -19.91 0.46 16.51
N ASN A 59 -21.13 0.72 16.04
CA ASN A 59 -21.62 0.18 14.77
C ASN A 59 -20.91 0.84 13.60
N VAL A 60 -20.74 2.17 13.68
CA VAL A 60 -19.98 2.95 12.69
C VAL A 60 -18.53 2.44 12.61
N ARG A 61 -17.86 2.23 13.75
CA ARG A 61 -16.49 1.68 13.78
C ARG A 61 -16.39 0.30 13.13
N ASN A 62 -17.32 -0.60 13.45
CA ASN A 62 -17.31 -1.96 12.90
C ASN A 62 -17.57 -1.97 11.40
N MET A 63 -18.46 -1.11 10.90
CA MET A 63 -18.70 -0.95 9.46
C MET A 63 -17.40 -0.56 8.74
N PHE A 64 -16.71 0.49 9.23
CA PHE A 64 -15.46 0.92 8.63
C PHE A 64 -14.36 -0.14 8.70
N LEU A 65 -14.28 -0.92 9.79
CA LEU A 65 -13.30 -2.02 9.91
C LEU A 65 -13.49 -3.06 8.79
N ILE A 66 -14.74 -3.43 8.51
CA ILE A 66 -15.05 -4.41 7.45
C ILE A 66 -14.73 -3.81 6.08
N GLU A 67 -15.14 -2.56 5.82
CA GLU A 67 -14.88 -1.86 4.56
C GLU A 67 -13.38 -1.81 4.26
N SER A 68 -12.56 -1.40 5.23
CA SER A 68 -11.12 -1.30 5.03
C SER A 68 -10.42 -2.65 4.98
N LEU A 69 -10.94 -3.69 5.63
CA LEU A 69 -10.44 -5.04 5.44
C LEU A 69 -10.65 -5.50 3.99
N ILE A 70 -11.82 -5.22 3.40
CA ILE A 70 -12.11 -5.50 1.99
C ILE A 70 -11.14 -4.72 1.07
N LEU A 71 -10.91 -3.44 1.36
CA LEU A 71 -9.96 -2.61 0.60
C LEU A 71 -8.51 -3.09 0.70
N LEU A 72 -8.07 -3.54 1.88
CA LEU A 72 -6.71 -4.07 2.07
C LEU A 72 -6.52 -5.39 1.30
N LEU A 73 -7.52 -6.27 1.35
CA LEU A 73 -7.49 -7.52 0.60
C LEU A 73 -7.48 -7.27 -0.90
N SER A 74 -8.34 -6.37 -1.41
CA SER A 74 -8.39 -6.07 -2.85
C SER A 74 -7.13 -5.37 -3.35
N ALA A 75 -6.59 -4.42 -2.58
CA ALA A 75 -5.35 -3.73 -2.92
C ALA A 75 -4.15 -4.70 -2.89
N GLY A 76 -4.07 -5.56 -1.87
CA GLY A 76 -3.01 -6.56 -1.77
C GLY A 76 -3.03 -7.55 -2.93
N THR A 77 -4.21 -8.06 -3.30
CA THR A 77 -4.33 -9.05 -4.38
C THR A 77 -3.98 -8.44 -5.71
N MET A 78 -4.48 -7.22 -6.00
CA MET A 78 -4.14 -6.51 -7.23
C MET A 78 -2.67 -6.12 -7.28
N GLY A 79 -2.08 -5.62 -6.20
CA GLY A 79 -0.67 -5.28 -6.15
C GLY A 79 0.22 -6.49 -6.41
N THR A 80 -0.12 -7.64 -5.81
CA THR A 80 0.60 -8.91 -6.02
C THR A 80 0.47 -9.37 -7.47
N PHE A 81 -0.74 -9.35 -8.01
CA PHE A 81 -0.99 -9.76 -9.39
C PHE A 81 -0.20 -8.90 -10.39
N ILE A 82 -0.29 -7.57 -10.26
CA ILE A 82 0.44 -6.63 -11.13
C ILE A 82 1.95 -6.80 -10.96
N GLY A 83 2.45 -6.94 -9.73
CA GLY A 83 3.88 -7.12 -9.46
C GLY A 83 4.44 -8.40 -10.08
N THR A 84 3.74 -9.53 -9.91
CA THR A 84 4.14 -10.81 -10.54
C THR A 84 4.07 -10.76 -12.05
N TYR A 85 3.05 -10.11 -12.61
CA TYR A 85 2.89 -9.95 -14.05
C TYR A 85 4.02 -9.10 -14.66
N CYS A 86 4.35 -7.97 -14.04
CA CYS A 86 5.49 -7.15 -14.46
C CYS A 86 6.82 -7.90 -14.33
N GLY A 87 7.01 -8.68 -13.26
CA GLY A 87 8.21 -9.51 -13.08
C GLY A 87 8.35 -10.57 -14.18
N TYR A 88 7.26 -11.24 -14.51
CA TYR A 88 7.20 -12.21 -15.61
C TYR A 88 7.54 -11.56 -16.96
N LEU A 89 6.99 -10.38 -17.25
CA LEU A 89 7.31 -9.63 -18.47
C LEU A 89 8.80 -9.23 -18.50
N LEU A 90 9.38 -8.80 -17.39
CA LEU A 90 10.79 -8.43 -17.33
C LEU A 90 11.67 -9.64 -17.67
N GLU A 91 11.42 -10.80 -17.07
CA GLU A 91 12.24 -11.99 -17.27
C GLU A 91 12.13 -12.52 -18.71
N THR A 92 10.92 -12.57 -19.26
CA THR A 92 10.70 -13.00 -20.65
C THR A 92 11.41 -12.09 -21.65
N ASN A 93 11.41 -10.77 -21.42
CA ASN A 93 12.17 -9.83 -22.25
C ASN A 93 13.69 -10.05 -22.13
N MET A 94 14.22 -10.29 -20.92
CA MET A 94 15.65 -10.55 -20.73
C MET A 94 16.11 -11.87 -21.35
N ALA A 95 15.28 -12.92 -21.29
CA ALA A 95 15.58 -14.21 -21.91
C ALA A 95 15.66 -14.10 -23.44
N LEU A 96 14.78 -13.31 -24.06
CA LEU A 96 14.84 -13.05 -25.51
C LEU A 96 16.12 -12.30 -25.93
N MET A 97 16.68 -11.46 -25.06
CA MET A 97 17.91 -10.71 -25.37
C MET A 97 19.20 -11.49 -25.10
N THR A 98 19.16 -12.53 -24.27
CA THR A 98 20.35 -13.27 -23.81
C THR A 98 20.45 -14.71 -24.33
N GLU A 99 19.45 -15.18 -25.08
CA GLU A 99 19.34 -16.55 -25.62
C GLU A 99 19.41 -17.67 -24.55
N LEU A 100 19.30 -17.31 -23.27
CA LEU A 100 19.20 -18.25 -22.15
C LEU A 100 17.71 -18.59 -21.88
N PRO A 101 17.39 -19.83 -21.49
CA PRO A 101 16.02 -20.21 -21.15
C PRO A 101 15.52 -19.40 -19.96
N ALA A 102 14.34 -18.77 -20.12
CA ALA A 102 13.63 -18.10 -19.03
C ALA A 102 13.22 -19.15 -17.98
N ASN A 103 13.93 -19.19 -16.84
CA ASN A 103 13.56 -20.02 -15.70
C ASN A 103 12.85 -19.13 -14.69
N PHE A 104 11.61 -18.76 -15.01
CA PHE A 104 10.80 -17.92 -14.13
C PHE A 104 10.30 -18.76 -12.97
N ILE A 105 11.11 -18.78 -11.90
CA ILE A 105 10.78 -19.46 -10.65
C ILE A 105 9.98 -18.46 -9.82
N LEU A 106 8.67 -18.67 -9.73
CA LEU A 106 7.80 -17.91 -8.84
C LEU A 106 8.17 -18.18 -7.37
N PRO A 107 8.71 -17.20 -6.62
CA PRO A 107 9.04 -17.39 -5.22
C PRO A 107 7.76 -17.20 -4.39
N VAL A 108 6.89 -18.21 -4.41
CA VAL A 108 5.57 -18.19 -3.75
C VAL A 108 5.69 -17.84 -2.27
N GLU A 109 6.73 -18.33 -1.58
CA GLU A 109 6.99 -18.00 -0.18
C GLU A 109 7.24 -16.51 0.08
N SER A 110 8.01 -15.86 -0.79
CA SER A 110 8.35 -14.44 -0.64
C SER A 110 7.11 -13.58 -0.88
N ILE A 111 6.33 -13.93 -1.90
CA ILE A 111 5.05 -13.27 -2.21
C ILE A 111 4.11 -13.38 -1.00
N LEU A 112 3.94 -14.58 -0.46
CA LEU A 112 3.01 -14.84 0.65
C LEU A 112 3.46 -14.14 1.93
N ARG A 113 4.77 -14.09 2.22
CA ARG A 113 5.32 -13.32 3.35
C ARG A 113 5.07 -11.82 3.21
N VAL A 114 5.39 -11.23 2.05
CA VAL A 114 5.20 -9.79 1.81
C VAL A 114 3.72 -9.41 1.87
N PHE A 115 2.86 -10.23 1.28
CA PHE A 115 1.41 -10.05 1.32
C PHE A 115 0.84 -10.12 2.75
N ALA A 116 1.30 -11.08 3.56
CA ALA A 116 0.89 -11.16 4.95
C ALA A 116 1.34 -9.95 5.77
N ILE A 117 2.58 -9.48 5.55
CA ILE A 117 3.13 -8.30 6.23
C ILE A 117 2.35 -7.03 5.81
N SER A 118 2.02 -6.86 4.54
CA SER A 118 1.30 -5.67 4.07
C SER A 118 -0.12 -5.57 4.64
N ILE A 119 -0.85 -6.69 4.68
CA ILE A 119 -2.17 -6.75 5.32
C ILE A 119 -2.06 -6.45 6.82
N ALA A 120 -1.07 -7.04 7.50
CA ALA A 120 -0.88 -6.79 8.94
C ALA A 120 -0.61 -5.32 9.23
N ILE A 121 0.30 -4.68 8.48
CA ILE A 121 0.62 -3.25 8.63
C ILE A 121 -0.61 -2.39 8.33
N GLY A 122 -1.32 -2.67 7.24
CA GLY A 122 -2.52 -1.93 6.86
C GLY A 122 -3.64 -2.03 7.91
N PHE A 123 -3.86 -3.24 8.44
CA PHE A 123 -4.86 -3.48 9.47
C PHE A 123 -4.51 -2.76 10.78
N VAL A 124 -3.26 -2.83 11.22
CA VAL A 124 -2.76 -2.11 12.41
C VAL A 124 -2.88 -0.60 12.23
N GLY A 125 -2.47 -0.07 11.07
CA GLY A 125 -2.58 1.34 10.75
C GLY A 125 -4.03 1.83 10.76
N MET A 126 -4.95 1.04 10.20
CA MET A 126 -6.36 1.39 10.15
C MET A 126 -7.03 1.32 11.54
N TYR A 127 -6.69 0.32 12.35
CA TYR A 127 -7.11 0.23 13.74
C TYR A 127 -6.65 1.45 14.55
N PHE A 128 -5.41 1.89 14.35
CA PHE A 128 -4.86 3.10 14.95
C PHE A 128 -5.60 4.37 14.49
N ILE A 129 -5.90 4.49 13.20
CA ILE A 129 -6.65 5.62 12.62
C ILE A 129 -8.06 5.72 13.22
N LEU A 130 -8.79 4.61 13.34
CA LEU A 130 -10.14 4.59 13.92
C LEU A 130 -10.16 5.00 15.40
N MET A 131 -9.15 4.58 16.17
CA MET A 131 -9.01 5.01 17.56
C MET A 131 -8.78 6.51 17.67
N ARG A 132 -8.00 7.09 16.75
CA ARG A 132 -7.73 8.54 16.72
C ARG A 132 -8.95 9.35 16.30
N LEU A 133 -9.71 8.87 15.31
CA LEU A 133 -10.96 9.50 14.85
C LEU A 133 -12.04 9.52 15.95
N SER A 134 -12.12 8.47 16.77
CA SER A 134 -13.04 8.39 17.91
C SER A 134 -12.81 9.46 19.00
N ARG A 135 -11.64 10.10 19.04
CA ARG A 135 -11.26 11.06 20.08
C ARG A 135 -11.39 12.53 19.65
N GLN A 136 -11.66 12.80 18.37
CA GLN A 136 -11.89 14.18 17.93
C GLN A 136 -13.35 14.54 18.11
N SER A 137 -13.59 15.64 18.82
CA SER A 137 -14.93 16.18 19.02
C SER A 137 -15.49 16.65 17.67
N ILE A 138 -16.74 16.31 17.39
CA ILE A 138 -17.46 16.73 16.17
C ILE A 138 -17.66 18.26 16.15
N MET A 139 -17.54 18.91 17.31
CA MET A 139 -17.86 20.32 17.51
C MET A 139 -16.83 21.29 16.88
N ASP A 140 -15.58 20.86 16.68
CA ASP A 140 -14.53 21.69 16.06
C ASP A 140 -14.66 21.76 14.53
N ILE A 141 -15.29 20.77 13.90
CA ILE A 141 -15.45 20.69 12.43
C ILE A 141 -16.52 21.68 11.95
N PHE A 142 -17.58 21.92 12.73
CA PHE A 142 -18.63 22.88 12.38
C PHE A 142 -18.26 24.34 12.62
N ARG A 143 -17.23 24.61 13.44
CA ARG A 143 -16.81 25.97 13.82
C ARG A 143 -15.88 26.65 12.82
N GLN A 144 -15.41 25.93 11.80
CA GLN A 144 -14.55 26.46 10.73
C GLN A 144 -15.30 26.66 9.39
N THR A 145 -16.51 26.13 9.25
CA THR A 145 -17.31 26.24 8.02
C THR A 145 -18.39 27.32 8.13
N PHE A 146 -18.64 27.87 9.32
CA PHE A 146 -19.55 28.99 9.57
C PHE A 146 -18.92 30.02 10.51
#